data_AF-A0A7K4BE16-F1
#
_entry.id   AF-A0A7K4BE16-F1
#
_cell.length_a   1.000
_cell.length_b   1.000
_cell.length_c   1.000
_cell.angle_alpha   90.00
_cell.angle_beta   90.00
_cell.angle_gamma   90.00
#
_symmetry.space_group_name_H-M   'P 1'
#
loop_
_entity.id
_entity.type
_entity.pdbx_description
1 polymer ?
#
loop_
_entity_poly.entity_id
_entity_poly.type
_entity_poly.pdbx_seq_one_letter_code
_entity_poly.pdbx_strand_id
1 'polypeptide(L)'
;MVQLTVDIGGRPGIDCRGFCTYCYFKHARDVPPFGCKYCLPFTKGCDYCSRSVQEKYSGFLPLREVADNVLSDLQRLSGDLTRITISGGGDPSCYPEFTDLIELLSTLEAPLHIGYTSGKGFDNPDIADFLVEKGLTEISFTVFSSNPDLREQYMHDPTPAASLEVLARLSRMIDVYSALVILPGVNDGDALTETIRWLESVGVKGVILMRFANTYNQGLILNNAPVIPGQTIQSVEQFADLVRKVKSITSLRVSGTPLCDPELQSPFMLANEPEMLETLPTIRKNAGIITGSIAGPFISKILQKRGGENLVIQVKKEIADLITIDDLKGLSDSNLPDTLIIPGRSFVHIREAEELFSREGVIRTIIRGPDMLTADGETSMGMTRDEVLTLELDGFRSLINLINQWGN
;
A
#
# COMPACT_ATOMS: atom_id res chain seq x y z
N MET A 1 -18.49 10.91 11.75
CA MET A 1 -17.85 11.22 10.47
C MET A 1 -17.64 9.92 9.75
N VAL A 2 -18.23 9.77 8.58
CA VAL A 2 -18.21 8.53 7.81
C VAL A 2 -17.57 8.79 6.44
N GLN A 3 -16.79 7.83 5.96
CA GLN A 3 -16.20 7.85 4.62
C GLN A 3 -16.84 6.73 3.80
N LEU A 4 -17.23 7.03 2.56
CA LEU A 4 -17.73 6.06 1.60
C LEU A 4 -16.62 5.74 0.59
N THR A 5 -16.37 4.47 0.33
CA THR A 5 -15.52 4.04 -0.79
C THR A 5 -16.40 3.47 -1.88
N VAL A 6 -16.26 4.01 -3.09
CA VAL A 6 -17.01 3.60 -4.28
C VAL A 6 -16.08 2.77 -5.15
N ASP A 7 -16.29 1.45 -5.17
CA ASP A 7 -15.56 0.52 -6.04
C ASP A 7 -16.23 0.48 -7.42
N ILE A 8 -15.52 0.95 -8.45
CA ILE A 8 -15.97 0.92 -9.85
C ILE A 8 -15.55 -0.36 -10.59
N GLY A 9 -14.83 -1.26 -9.92
CA GLY A 9 -14.24 -2.46 -10.51
C GLY A 9 -13.11 -2.15 -11.47
N GLY A 10 -13.05 -2.90 -12.58
CA GLY A 10 -12.02 -2.76 -13.61
C GLY A 10 -10.86 -3.75 -13.44
N ARG A 11 -10.38 -4.28 -14.56
CA ARG A 11 -9.25 -5.21 -14.61
C ARG A 11 -7.95 -4.43 -14.68
N PRO A 12 -7.01 -4.65 -13.74
CA PRO A 12 -5.74 -3.95 -13.74
C PRO A 12 -4.96 -4.15 -15.05
N GLY A 13 -4.44 -3.05 -15.59
CA GLY A 13 -3.68 -3.02 -16.84
C GLY A 13 -4.48 -3.28 -18.12
N ILE A 14 -5.68 -3.84 -18.06
CA ILE A 14 -6.57 -3.98 -19.23
C ILE A 14 -7.50 -2.77 -19.31
N ASP A 15 -8.24 -2.52 -18.24
CA ASP A 15 -9.19 -1.40 -18.12
C ASP A 15 -8.48 -0.11 -17.65
N CYS A 16 -7.15 -0.04 -17.85
CA CYS A 16 -6.29 1.12 -17.59
C CYS A 16 -5.71 1.70 -18.90
N ARG A 17 -6.31 1.38 -20.06
CA ARG A 17 -5.77 1.62 -21.42
C ARG A 17 -4.39 0.96 -21.65
N GLY A 18 -4.19 -0.22 -21.09
CA GLY A 18 -2.96 -0.99 -21.24
C GLY A 18 -2.04 -0.94 -20.03
N PHE A 19 -1.21 -1.98 -19.91
CA PHE A 19 -0.26 -2.15 -18.81
C PHE A 19 0.86 -1.12 -18.92
N CYS A 20 1.20 -0.44 -17.83
CA CYS A 20 2.52 0.18 -17.74
C CYS A 20 3.60 -0.91 -17.86
N THR A 21 4.76 -0.57 -18.41
CA THR A 21 5.91 -1.49 -18.54
C THR A 21 6.31 -2.11 -17.20
N TYR A 22 6.15 -1.36 -16.10
CA TYR A 22 6.45 -1.74 -14.73
C TYR A 22 5.22 -2.21 -13.92
N CYS A 23 4.07 -2.44 -14.55
CA CYS A 23 2.85 -2.85 -13.85
C CYS A 23 3.03 -4.24 -13.23
N TYR A 24 2.84 -4.38 -11.93
CA TYR A 24 2.99 -5.68 -11.26
C TYR A 24 1.89 -6.67 -11.63
N PHE A 25 0.71 -6.23 -12.09
CA PHE A 25 -0.30 -7.16 -12.63
C PHE A 25 0.08 -7.72 -14.01
N LYS A 26 1.08 -7.15 -14.68
CA LYS A 26 1.60 -7.69 -15.93
C LYS A 26 2.16 -9.09 -15.66
N HIS A 27 1.72 -10.06 -16.46
CA HIS A 27 2.08 -11.48 -16.30
C HIS A 27 1.57 -12.15 -15.01
N ALA A 28 0.64 -11.53 -14.28
CA ALA A 28 -0.05 -12.19 -13.17
C ALA A 28 -0.72 -13.48 -13.65
N ARG A 29 -0.53 -14.55 -12.87
CA ARG A 29 -1.11 -15.85 -13.13
C ARG A 29 -2.24 -16.11 -12.17
N ASP A 30 -3.14 -17.00 -12.55
CA ASP A 30 -4.06 -17.59 -11.59
C ASP A 30 -3.25 -18.36 -10.54
N VAL A 31 -3.33 -17.87 -9.30
CA VAL A 31 -2.74 -18.53 -8.14
C VAL A 31 -3.87 -19.10 -7.27
N PRO A 32 -3.63 -20.26 -6.62
CA PRO A 32 -4.59 -20.78 -5.66
C PRO A 32 -4.78 -19.76 -4.52
N PRO A 33 -5.91 -19.81 -3.80
CA PRO A 33 -6.13 -18.92 -2.66
C PRO A 33 -4.97 -19.06 -1.67
N PHE A 34 -4.42 -17.95 -1.19
CA PHE A 34 -3.29 -17.99 -0.26
C PHE A 34 -3.70 -18.45 1.14
N GLY A 35 -4.79 -17.89 1.67
CA GLY A 35 -5.10 -17.88 3.09
C GLY A 35 -4.93 -16.47 3.66
N CYS A 36 -5.75 -16.07 4.62
CA CYS A 36 -5.64 -14.78 5.31
C CYS A 36 -6.47 -14.79 6.60
N LYS A 37 -6.49 -13.68 7.33
CA LYS A 37 -7.28 -13.52 8.55
C LYS A 37 -8.79 -13.68 8.41
N TYR A 38 -9.34 -13.45 7.21
CA TYR A 38 -10.76 -13.57 6.92
C TYR A 38 -11.19 -14.99 6.49
N CYS A 39 -10.25 -15.92 6.35
CA CYS A 39 -10.59 -17.31 6.07
C CYS A 39 -11.23 -17.95 7.30
N LEU A 40 -12.17 -18.87 7.07
CA LEU A 40 -12.73 -19.67 8.16
C LEU A 40 -11.66 -20.60 8.75
N PRO A 41 -11.76 -20.99 10.04
CA PRO A 41 -10.73 -21.80 10.71
C PRO A 41 -10.35 -23.10 10.00
N PHE A 42 -11.28 -23.70 9.24
CA PHE A 42 -11.05 -24.98 8.55
C PHE A 42 -11.17 -24.88 7.03
N THR A 43 -11.34 -23.67 6.49
CA THR A 43 -11.53 -23.46 5.05
C THR A 43 -10.64 -22.32 4.57
N LYS A 44 -9.66 -22.66 3.72
CA LYS A 44 -8.77 -21.72 3.05
C LYS A 44 -9.45 -21.20 1.79
N GLY A 45 -9.41 -19.87 1.60
CA GLY A 45 -9.97 -19.19 0.43
C GLY A 45 -11.29 -18.48 0.70
N CYS A 46 -11.23 -17.33 1.38
CA CYS A 46 -12.33 -16.37 1.38
C CYS A 46 -12.27 -15.46 0.14
N ASP A 47 -13.29 -14.65 -0.10
CA ASP A 47 -13.34 -13.70 -1.22
C ASP A 47 -12.07 -12.81 -1.29
N TYR A 48 -11.61 -12.31 -0.14
CA TYR A 48 -10.43 -11.45 -0.07
C TYR A 48 -9.17 -12.10 -0.64
N CYS A 49 -8.74 -13.25 -0.12
CA CYS A 49 -7.48 -13.88 -0.54
C CYS A 49 -7.57 -14.73 -1.81
N SER A 50 -8.78 -14.95 -2.34
CA SER A 50 -9.00 -15.72 -3.56
C SER A 50 -9.28 -14.83 -4.78
N ARG A 51 -9.89 -13.66 -4.56
CA ARG A 51 -10.33 -12.76 -5.62
C ARG A 51 -9.80 -11.34 -5.44
N SER A 52 -10.10 -10.69 -4.31
CA SER A 52 -9.80 -9.25 -4.13
C SER A 52 -8.31 -8.92 -4.23
N VAL A 53 -7.45 -9.70 -3.58
CA VAL A 53 -5.98 -9.51 -3.61
C VAL A 53 -5.39 -9.75 -5.00
N GLN A 54 -6.03 -10.62 -5.78
CA GLN A 54 -5.63 -10.87 -7.17
C GLN A 54 -6.24 -9.84 -8.12
N GLU A 55 -7.00 -8.87 -7.59
CA GLU A 55 -7.79 -7.87 -8.33
C GLU A 55 -8.55 -8.50 -9.50
N LYS A 56 -9.18 -9.65 -9.21
CA LYS A 56 -9.99 -10.41 -10.17
C LYS A 56 -11.33 -9.74 -10.35
N TYR A 57 -11.37 -8.79 -11.28
CA TYR A 57 -12.57 -8.16 -11.79
C TYR A 57 -12.94 -8.74 -13.16
N SER A 58 -14.24 -8.82 -13.46
CA SER A 58 -14.72 -9.14 -14.82
C SER A 58 -14.54 -7.96 -15.78
N GLY A 59 -14.44 -6.75 -15.24
CA GLY A 59 -14.33 -5.48 -15.93
C GLY A 59 -14.79 -4.36 -15.01
N PHE A 60 -14.95 -3.16 -15.56
CA PHE A 60 -15.67 -2.10 -14.87
C PHE A 60 -17.12 -2.50 -14.60
N LEU A 61 -17.61 -2.15 -13.41
CA LEU A 61 -19.01 -2.33 -13.05
C LEU A 61 -19.86 -1.33 -13.84
N PRO A 62 -21.05 -1.69 -14.35
CA PRO A 62 -21.96 -0.71 -14.94
C PRO A 62 -22.38 0.35 -13.93
N LEU A 63 -22.61 1.59 -14.36
CA LEU A 63 -22.98 2.71 -13.47
C LEU A 63 -24.17 2.37 -12.56
N ARG A 64 -25.16 1.65 -13.08
CA ARG A 64 -26.32 1.20 -12.28
C ARG A 64 -25.91 0.32 -11.10
N GLU A 65 -25.00 -0.62 -11.31
CA GLU A 65 -24.52 -1.50 -10.25
C GLU A 65 -23.71 -0.73 -9.21
N VAL A 66 -22.87 0.23 -9.66
CA VAL A 66 -22.16 1.14 -8.76
C VAL A 66 -23.14 1.97 -7.92
N ALA A 67 -24.20 2.51 -8.53
CA ALA A 67 -25.23 3.28 -7.84
C ALA A 67 -26.00 2.45 -6.81
N ASP A 68 -26.37 1.21 -7.15
CA ASP A 68 -27.06 0.28 -6.25
C ASP A 68 -26.15 -0.07 -5.04
N ASN A 69 -24.85 -0.27 -5.26
CA ASN A 69 -23.87 -0.52 -4.19
C ASN A 69 -23.71 0.71 -3.28
N VAL A 70 -23.58 1.91 -3.87
CA VAL A 70 -23.51 3.17 -3.12
C VAL A 70 -24.73 3.35 -2.22
N LEU A 71 -25.94 3.10 -2.74
CA LEU A 71 -27.16 3.19 -1.95
C LEU A 71 -27.18 2.17 -0.82
N SER A 72 -26.75 0.93 -1.07
CA SER A 72 -26.69 -0.12 -0.06
C SER A 72 -25.71 0.24 1.06
N ASP A 73 -24.54 0.80 0.72
CA ASP A 73 -23.55 1.21 1.70
C ASP A 73 -24.06 2.41 2.50
N LEU A 74 -24.62 3.44 1.86
CA LEU A 74 -25.23 4.58 2.55
C LEU A 74 -26.28 4.16 3.59
N GLN A 75 -27.09 3.13 3.32
CA GLN A 75 -28.07 2.60 4.27
C GLN A 75 -27.43 1.93 5.50
N ARG A 76 -26.19 1.46 5.39
CA ARG A 76 -25.44 0.83 6.49
C ARG A 76 -24.66 1.85 7.32
N LEU A 77 -24.33 2.99 6.72
CA LEU A 77 -23.58 4.04 7.38
C LEU A 77 -24.43 4.76 8.43
N SER A 78 -23.86 4.99 9.60
CA SER A 78 -24.48 5.74 10.69
C SER A 78 -23.67 7.03 10.93
N GLY A 79 -24.24 8.17 10.54
CA GLY A 79 -23.65 9.50 10.73
C GLY A 79 -23.38 10.24 9.42
N ASP A 80 -22.87 11.48 9.54
CA ASP A 80 -22.69 12.36 8.39
C ASP A 80 -21.54 11.88 7.49
N LEU A 81 -21.84 11.86 6.20
CA LEU A 81 -20.87 11.54 5.14
C LEU A 81 -19.90 12.72 4.97
N THR A 82 -18.62 12.45 5.17
CA THR A 82 -17.56 13.46 5.18
C THR A 82 -16.61 13.37 3.98
N ARG A 83 -16.63 12.24 3.26
CA ARG A 83 -15.78 12.00 2.10
C ARG A 83 -16.32 10.84 1.27
N ILE A 84 -16.24 10.96 -0.04
CA ILE A 84 -16.46 9.87 -1.00
C ILE A 84 -15.15 9.61 -1.73
N THR A 85 -14.61 8.39 -1.65
CA THR A 85 -13.40 7.99 -2.38
C THR A 85 -13.76 7.03 -3.50
N ILE A 86 -13.46 7.43 -4.74
CA ILE A 86 -13.61 6.60 -5.93
C ILE A 86 -12.34 5.76 -6.09
N SER A 87 -12.50 4.44 -6.21
CA SER A 87 -11.42 3.48 -6.35
C SER A 87 -11.86 2.29 -7.21
N GLY A 88 -10.93 1.48 -7.68
CA GLY A 88 -11.20 0.27 -8.43
C GLY A 88 -9.91 -0.47 -8.80
N GLY A 89 -10.03 -1.69 -9.32
CA GLY A 89 -8.88 -2.39 -9.91
C GLY A 89 -8.46 -1.81 -11.27
N GLY A 90 -9.41 -1.21 -12.00
CA GLY A 90 -9.12 -0.41 -13.19
C GLY A 90 -8.72 1.01 -12.84
N ASP A 91 -8.29 1.78 -13.84
CA ASP A 91 -7.99 3.20 -13.62
C ASP A 91 -9.28 4.02 -13.65
N PRO A 92 -9.63 4.81 -12.61
CA PRO A 92 -10.83 5.65 -12.61
C PRO A 92 -10.93 6.59 -13.81
N SER A 93 -9.81 7.13 -14.30
CA SER A 93 -9.81 7.98 -15.50
C SER A 93 -10.29 7.26 -16.76
N CYS A 94 -10.19 5.93 -16.79
CA CYS A 94 -10.58 5.09 -17.91
C CYS A 94 -12.00 4.51 -17.77
N TYR A 95 -12.72 4.83 -16.70
CA TYR A 95 -14.08 4.34 -16.49
C TYR A 95 -15.04 4.90 -17.56
N PRO A 96 -15.79 4.06 -18.30
CA PRO A 96 -16.58 4.51 -19.45
C PRO A 96 -17.66 5.55 -19.10
N GLU A 97 -18.25 5.44 -17.92
CA GLU A 97 -19.35 6.29 -17.45
C GLU A 97 -18.85 7.28 -16.36
N PHE A 98 -17.58 7.72 -16.46
CA PHE A 98 -16.91 8.52 -15.41
C PHE A 98 -17.58 9.85 -15.12
N THR A 99 -17.96 10.61 -16.15
CA THR A 99 -18.66 11.88 -15.96
C THR A 99 -19.99 11.67 -15.25
N ASP A 100 -20.77 10.69 -15.69
CA ASP A 100 -22.09 10.38 -15.13
C ASP A 100 -21.98 9.91 -13.67
N LEU A 101 -20.95 9.12 -13.35
CA LEU A 101 -20.62 8.74 -11.98
C LEU A 101 -20.30 9.96 -11.11
N ILE A 102 -19.46 10.87 -11.58
CA ILE A 102 -19.10 12.09 -10.84
C ILE A 102 -20.34 12.94 -10.60
N GLU A 103 -21.21 13.10 -11.60
CA GLU A 103 -22.46 13.84 -11.43
C GLU A 103 -23.36 13.17 -10.38
N LEU A 104 -23.55 11.86 -10.44
CA LEU A 104 -24.33 11.10 -9.46
C LEU A 104 -23.78 11.31 -8.05
N LEU A 105 -22.48 11.14 -7.85
CA LEU A 105 -21.86 11.24 -6.53
C LEU A 105 -21.88 12.68 -6.00
N SER A 106 -21.77 13.69 -6.87
CA SER A 106 -21.84 15.10 -6.47
C SER A 106 -23.17 15.49 -5.80
N THR A 107 -24.26 14.78 -6.11
CA THR A 107 -25.59 15.00 -5.47
C THR A 107 -25.62 14.65 -3.99
N LEU A 108 -24.63 13.91 -3.49
CA LEU A 108 -24.50 13.57 -2.07
C LEU A 108 -23.87 14.70 -1.24
N GLU A 109 -23.44 15.79 -1.88
CA GLU A 109 -22.89 17.01 -1.26
C GLU A 109 -21.68 16.78 -0.32
N ALA A 110 -21.04 15.61 -0.40
CA ALA A 110 -19.81 15.28 0.31
C ALA A 110 -18.59 15.48 -0.61
N PRO A 111 -17.43 15.92 -0.06
CA PRO A 111 -16.21 16.06 -0.84
C PRO A 111 -15.81 14.77 -1.57
N LEU A 112 -15.57 14.89 -2.87
CA LEU A 112 -15.11 13.78 -3.70
C LEU A 112 -13.58 13.67 -3.64
N HIS A 113 -13.13 12.43 -3.66
CA HIS A 113 -11.73 12.05 -3.73
C HIS A 113 -11.56 10.93 -4.75
N ILE A 114 -10.49 11.00 -5.53
CA ILE A 114 -10.06 9.88 -6.38
C ILE A 114 -8.85 9.24 -5.72
N GLY A 115 -9.03 8.02 -5.24
CA GLY A 115 -8.04 7.30 -4.43
C GLY A 115 -6.74 7.03 -5.16
N TYR A 116 -6.81 6.79 -6.47
CA TYR A 116 -5.65 6.59 -7.33
C TYR A 116 -6.06 6.67 -8.80
N THR A 117 -5.31 7.38 -9.64
CA THR A 117 -5.44 7.35 -11.10
C THR A 117 -4.09 7.58 -11.77
N SER A 118 -3.90 7.06 -12.99
CA SER A 118 -2.76 7.40 -13.85
C SER A 118 -3.06 8.53 -14.84
N GLY A 119 -4.33 8.94 -14.95
CA GLY A 119 -4.79 10.00 -15.86
C GLY A 119 -4.82 9.65 -17.34
N LYS A 120 -4.45 8.41 -17.73
CA LYS A 120 -4.42 7.96 -19.14
C LYS A 120 -5.77 8.07 -19.87
N GLY A 121 -6.87 8.08 -19.13
CA GLY A 121 -8.20 8.24 -19.70
C GLY A 121 -8.66 9.70 -19.81
N PHE A 122 -7.90 10.65 -19.25
CA PHE A 122 -8.20 12.07 -19.32
C PHE A 122 -7.60 12.71 -20.58
N ASP A 123 -8.25 12.49 -21.72
CA ASP A 123 -7.81 13.00 -23.02
C ASP A 123 -8.06 14.51 -23.21
N ASN A 124 -9.01 15.09 -22.46
CA ASN A 124 -9.32 16.51 -22.49
C ASN A 124 -8.98 17.17 -21.14
N PRO A 125 -8.05 18.13 -21.09
CA PRO A 125 -7.74 18.95 -19.92
C PRO A 125 -8.93 19.58 -19.19
N ASP A 126 -10.02 19.90 -19.90
CA ASP A 126 -11.20 20.54 -19.30
C ASP A 126 -11.94 19.63 -18.30
N ILE A 127 -11.63 18.33 -18.26
CA ILE A 127 -12.13 17.42 -17.22
C ILE A 127 -11.69 17.88 -15.82
N ALA A 128 -10.54 18.57 -15.70
CA ALA A 128 -10.08 19.10 -14.42
C ALA A 128 -11.08 20.10 -13.84
N ASP A 129 -11.54 21.04 -14.67
CA ASP A 129 -12.49 22.08 -14.28
C ASP A 129 -13.85 21.47 -13.91
N PHE A 130 -14.32 20.51 -14.71
CA PHE A 130 -15.53 19.74 -14.42
C PHE A 130 -15.44 19.01 -13.07
N LEU A 131 -14.33 18.33 -12.78
CA LEU A 131 -14.18 17.58 -11.54
C LEU A 131 -14.22 18.49 -10.31
N VAL A 132 -13.55 19.64 -10.37
CA VAL A 132 -13.54 20.63 -9.29
C VAL A 132 -14.94 21.24 -9.11
N GLU A 133 -15.64 21.58 -10.20
CA GLU A 133 -17.02 22.08 -10.16
C GLU A 133 -17.97 21.07 -9.48
N LYS A 134 -17.74 19.77 -9.68
CA LYS A 134 -18.52 18.68 -9.09
C LYS A 134 -18.05 18.26 -7.68
N GLY A 135 -17.15 19.01 -7.06
CA GLY A 135 -16.77 18.84 -5.65
C GLY A 135 -15.61 17.88 -5.41
N LEU A 136 -14.78 17.59 -6.42
CA LEU A 136 -13.48 16.95 -6.19
C LEU A 136 -12.59 17.89 -5.36
N THR A 137 -12.06 17.40 -4.24
CA THR A 137 -11.17 18.17 -3.36
C THR A 137 -9.79 17.56 -3.19
N GLU A 138 -9.62 16.28 -3.54
CA GLU A 138 -8.35 15.59 -3.44
C GLU A 138 -8.21 14.53 -4.54
N ILE A 139 -6.98 14.26 -4.98
CA ILE A 139 -6.67 13.18 -5.92
C ILE A 139 -5.24 12.65 -5.73
N SER A 140 -5.10 11.32 -5.79
CA SER A 140 -3.79 10.69 -5.94
C SER A 140 -3.52 10.33 -7.41
N PHE A 141 -2.41 10.83 -7.96
CA PHE A 141 -2.11 10.80 -9.39
C PHE A 141 -0.75 10.16 -9.67
N THR A 142 -0.69 9.15 -10.53
CA THR A 142 0.57 8.52 -10.94
C THR A 142 1.20 9.26 -12.11
N VAL A 143 2.41 9.77 -11.87
CA VAL A 143 3.09 10.65 -12.83
C VAL A 143 4.15 9.91 -13.63
N PHE A 144 4.92 9.04 -12.97
CA PHE A 144 6.15 8.40 -13.49
C PHE A 144 7.26 9.37 -13.91
N SER A 145 6.99 10.36 -14.75
CA SER A 145 7.90 11.43 -15.15
C SER A 145 7.11 12.66 -15.64
N SER A 146 7.65 13.87 -15.50
CA SER A 146 7.10 15.06 -16.18
C SER A 146 7.44 15.11 -17.67
N ASN A 147 8.32 14.23 -18.16
CA ASN A 147 8.62 14.10 -19.59
C ASN A 147 7.53 13.26 -20.29
N PRO A 148 6.78 13.84 -21.25
CA PRO A 148 5.74 13.11 -21.98
C PRO A 148 6.25 11.86 -22.69
N ASP A 149 7.46 11.88 -23.25
CA ASP A 149 8.04 10.75 -23.99
C ASP A 149 8.27 9.54 -23.07
N LEU A 150 8.72 9.79 -21.83
CA LEU A 150 8.88 8.74 -20.83
C LEU A 150 7.53 8.17 -20.39
N ARG A 151 6.49 9.00 -20.29
CA ARG A 151 5.13 8.52 -19.99
C ARG A 151 4.58 7.68 -21.13
N GLU A 152 4.70 8.12 -22.38
CA GLU A 152 4.29 7.33 -23.55
C GLU A 152 5.03 5.99 -23.59
N GLN A 153 6.35 6.00 -23.42
CA GLN A 153 7.17 4.80 -23.51
C GLN A 153 6.90 3.80 -22.38
N TYR A 154 6.83 4.25 -21.13
CA TYR A 154 6.80 3.36 -19.97
C TYR A 154 5.43 3.19 -19.35
N MET A 155 4.58 4.22 -19.38
CA MET A 155 3.19 4.08 -18.97
C MET A 155 2.32 3.58 -20.12
N HIS A 156 2.73 3.75 -21.39
CA HIS A 156 1.83 3.58 -22.54
C HIS A 156 0.62 4.51 -22.44
N ASP A 157 0.86 5.73 -21.96
CA ASP A 157 -0.13 6.78 -21.99
C ASP A 157 -0.35 7.23 -23.44
N PRO A 158 -1.59 7.13 -23.98
CA PRO A 158 -1.87 7.56 -25.35
C PRO A 158 -1.86 9.08 -25.53
N THR A 159 -2.05 9.85 -24.46
CA THR A 159 -2.20 11.31 -24.49
C THR A 159 -1.41 11.97 -23.36
N PRO A 160 -0.08 11.74 -23.26
CA PRO A 160 0.71 12.10 -22.08
C PRO A 160 0.72 13.61 -21.79
N ALA A 161 0.62 14.45 -22.82
CA ALA A 161 0.51 15.90 -22.64
C ALA A 161 -0.83 16.31 -22.01
N ALA A 162 -1.93 15.65 -22.37
CA ALA A 162 -3.25 15.93 -21.82
C ALA A 162 -3.31 15.55 -20.33
N SER A 163 -2.85 14.35 -19.97
CA SER A 163 -2.90 13.93 -18.55
C SER A 163 -1.99 14.77 -17.65
N LEU A 164 -0.83 15.22 -18.15
CA LEU A 164 0.05 16.13 -17.39
C LEU A 164 -0.58 17.53 -17.23
N GLU A 165 -1.27 18.03 -18.26
CA GLU A 165 -2.02 19.29 -18.16
C GLU A 165 -3.19 19.17 -17.17
N VAL A 166 -3.92 18.05 -17.16
CA VAL A 166 -4.98 17.77 -16.16
C VAL A 166 -4.41 17.82 -14.75
N LEU A 167 -3.29 17.14 -14.49
CA LEU A 167 -2.60 17.17 -13.20
C LEU A 167 -2.24 18.61 -12.82
N ALA A 168 -1.65 19.37 -13.74
CA ALA A 168 -1.23 20.74 -13.49
C ALA A 168 -2.41 21.67 -13.17
N ARG A 169 -3.56 21.51 -13.85
CA ARG A 169 -4.79 22.27 -13.56
C ARG A 169 -5.34 21.89 -12.19
N LEU A 170 -5.51 20.59 -11.90
CA LEU A 170 -6.01 20.10 -10.62
C LEU A 170 -5.12 20.58 -9.46
N SER A 171 -3.81 20.54 -9.60
CA SER A 171 -2.84 20.94 -8.56
C SER A 171 -2.92 22.41 -8.15
N ARG A 172 -3.53 23.27 -8.98
CA ARG A 172 -3.76 24.68 -8.67
C ARG A 172 -5.08 24.91 -7.93
N MET A 173 -5.98 23.93 -7.93
CA MET A 173 -7.35 24.08 -7.45
C MET A 173 -7.65 23.20 -6.24
N ILE A 174 -7.02 22.03 -6.14
CA ILE A 174 -7.30 20.99 -5.15
C ILE A 174 -6.01 20.34 -4.63
N ASP A 175 -6.14 19.48 -3.62
CA ASP A 175 -4.99 18.74 -3.09
C ASP A 175 -4.63 17.57 -4.01
N VAL A 176 -3.47 17.66 -4.66
CA VAL A 176 -2.93 16.60 -5.51
C VAL A 176 -1.72 15.96 -4.84
N TYR A 177 -1.76 14.65 -4.69
CA TYR A 177 -0.62 13.84 -4.26
C TYR A 177 -0.12 12.99 -5.43
N SER A 178 1.18 13.05 -5.70
CA SER A 178 1.77 12.37 -6.86
C SER A 178 2.49 11.08 -6.46
N ALA A 179 2.20 9.98 -7.16
CA ALA A 179 2.90 8.71 -6.99
C ALA A 179 3.88 8.46 -8.14
N LEU A 180 5.12 8.07 -7.81
CA LEU A 180 6.16 7.77 -8.79
C LEU A 180 6.80 6.42 -8.50
N VAL A 181 6.58 5.44 -9.37
CA VAL A 181 7.37 4.21 -9.38
C VAL A 181 8.75 4.50 -9.95
N ILE A 182 9.80 4.21 -9.17
CA ILE A 182 11.18 4.50 -9.56
C ILE A 182 11.82 3.28 -10.22
N LEU A 183 12.17 3.43 -11.50
CA LEU A 183 12.95 2.50 -12.29
C LEU A 183 14.39 3.02 -12.41
N PRO A 184 15.37 2.33 -11.79
CA PRO A 184 16.77 2.74 -11.87
C PRO A 184 17.29 2.81 -13.31
N GLY A 185 17.96 3.91 -13.65
CA GLY A 185 18.48 4.21 -14.98
C GLY A 185 17.44 4.67 -16.01
N VAL A 186 16.19 4.91 -15.59
CA VAL A 186 15.09 5.33 -16.46
C VAL A 186 14.52 6.68 -16.03
N ASN A 187 13.90 6.72 -14.84
CA ASN A 187 13.25 7.92 -14.31
C ASN A 187 13.81 8.31 -12.93
N ASP A 188 15.04 7.89 -12.62
CA ASP A 188 15.81 8.37 -11.49
C ASP A 188 16.78 9.50 -11.90
N GLY A 189 17.68 9.91 -11.00
CA GLY A 189 18.72 10.91 -11.31
C GLY A 189 18.16 12.28 -11.72
N ASP A 190 18.62 12.80 -12.86
CA ASP A 190 18.22 14.12 -13.36
C ASP A 190 16.75 14.13 -13.81
N ALA A 191 16.26 13.05 -14.42
CA ALA A 191 14.86 12.94 -14.83
C ALA A 191 13.90 13.02 -13.63
N LEU A 192 14.27 12.41 -12.51
CA LEU A 192 13.53 12.55 -11.25
C LEU A 192 13.60 13.99 -10.74
N THR A 193 14.79 14.60 -10.74
CA THR A 193 14.99 15.98 -10.27
C THR A 193 14.13 16.97 -11.06
N GLU A 194 14.07 16.83 -12.38
CA GLU A 194 13.20 17.63 -13.25
C GLU A 194 11.72 17.39 -12.97
N THR A 195 11.34 16.12 -12.78
CA THR A 195 9.96 15.76 -12.42
C THR A 195 9.54 16.40 -11.10
N ILE A 196 10.37 16.31 -10.06
CA ILE A 196 10.09 16.88 -8.74
C ILE A 196 9.96 18.41 -8.82
N ARG A 197 10.87 19.09 -9.52
CA ARG A 197 10.79 20.55 -9.71
C ARG A 197 9.53 20.96 -10.47
N TRP A 198 9.14 20.18 -11.48
CA TRP A 198 7.91 20.43 -12.21
C TRP A 198 6.68 20.27 -11.32
N LEU A 199 6.59 19.18 -10.55
CA LEU A 199 5.49 18.94 -9.61
C LEU A 199 5.35 20.08 -8.59
N GLU A 200 6.48 20.54 -8.05
CA GLU A 200 6.51 21.69 -7.14
C GLU A 200 6.02 22.97 -7.84
N SER A 201 6.44 23.20 -9.09
CA SER A 201 6.04 24.39 -9.85
C SER A 201 4.55 24.46 -10.20
N VAL A 202 3.88 23.30 -10.31
CA VAL A 202 2.45 23.23 -10.64
C VAL A 202 1.54 23.15 -9.40
N GLY A 203 2.12 23.04 -8.20
CA GLY A 203 1.38 23.15 -6.92
C GLY A 203 0.99 21.82 -6.27
N VAL A 204 1.59 20.70 -6.67
CA VAL A 204 1.39 19.40 -6.00
C VAL A 204 1.68 19.53 -4.50
N LYS A 205 0.94 18.81 -3.65
CA LYS A 205 1.10 18.89 -2.19
C LYS A 205 2.16 17.94 -1.65
N GLY A 206 2.20 16.73 -2.19
CA GLY A 206 3.13 15.71 -1.76
C GLY A 206 3.45 14.70 -2.85
N VAL A 207 4.56 14.00 -2.65
CA VAL A 207 5.07 12.99 -3.56
C VAL A 207 5.42 11.71 -2.82
N ILE A 208 4.86 10.60 -3.29
CA ILE A 208 5.16 9.25 -2.83
C ILE A 208 6.06 8.61 -3.86
N LEU A 209 7.30 8.33 -3.46
CA LEU A 209 8.20 7.50 -4.26
C LEU A 209 7.91 6.03 -3.94
N MET A 210 7.78 5.20 -4.96
CA MET A 210 7.53 3.77 -4.81
C MET A 210 8.73 2.99 -5.38
N ARG A 211 9.34 2.15 -4.56
CA ARG A 211 10.45 1.31 -5.03
C ARG A 211 9.91 0.24 -5.97
N PHE A 212 10.48 0.14 -7.16
CA PHE A 212 10.08 -0.90 -8.10
C PHE A 212 10.39 -2.31 -7.58
N ALA A 213 9.37 -3.16 -7.57
CA ALA A 213 9.47 -4.58 -7.25
C ALA A 213 9.60 -5.41 -8.53
N ASN A 214 10.63 -6.25 -8.59
CA ASN A 214 10.90 -7.12 -9.74
C ASN A 214 11.10 -8.59 -9.34
N THR A 215 11.00 -8.91 -8.06
CA THR A 215 11.22 -10.27 -7.53
C THR A 215 10.12 -10.69 -6.56
N TYR A 216 9.99 -12.00 -6.34
CA TYR A 216 9.06 -12.56 -5.37
C TYR A 216 9.27 -11.97 -3.96
N ASN A 217 10.52 -11.80 -3.51
CA ASN A 217 10.82 -11.28 -2.17
C ASN A 217 10.42 -9.81 -2.00
N GLN A 218 10.30 -9.04 -3.08
CA GLN A 218 9.85 -7.65 -3.08
C GLN A 218 8.31 -7.50 -3.10
N GLY A 219 7.56 -8.60 -3.01
CA GLY A 219 6.10 -8.57 -2.91
C GLY A 219 5.34 -9.10 -4.13
N LEU A 220 6.04 -9.56 -5.18
CA LEU A 220 5.40 -10.15 -6.37
C LEU A 220 4.89 -11.58 -6.08
N ILE A 221 3.77 -11.68 -5.37
CA ILE A 221 3.19 -12.95 -4.90
C ILE A 221 2.29 -13.66 -5.93
N LEU A 222 2.04 -13.05 -7.09
CA LEU A 222 1.10 -13.56 -8.11
C LEU A 222 1.81 -14.38 -9.22
N ASN A 223 2.98 -14.94 -8.91
CA ASN A 223 3.83 -15.69 -9.86
C ASN A 223 4.11 -14.92 -11.18
N ASN A 224 4.33 -13.62 -11.02
CA ASN A 224 4.48 -12.61 -12.06
C ASN A 224 5.90 -12.02 -12.13
N ALA A 225 6.83 -12.53 -11.31
CA ALA A 225 8.21 -12.10 -11.31
C ALA A 225 9.05 -12.83 -12.39
N PRO A 226 10.03 -12.17 -13.02
CA PRO A 226 10.25 -10.73 -12.99
C PRO A 226 9.23 -9.98 -13.86
N VAL A 227 8.89 -8.74 -13.48
CA VAL A 227 8.04 -7.85 -14.28
C VAL A 227 8.80 -7.34 -15.51
N ILE A 228 10.06 -6.93 -15.32
CA ILE A 228 10.97 -6.51 -16.39
C ILE A 228 12.26 -7.35 -16.31
N PRO A 229 12.48 -8.32 -17.22
CA PRO A 229 13.70 -9.12 -17.23
C PRO A 229 14.96 -8.25 -17.35
N GLY A 230 15.96 -8.50 -16.50
CA GLY A 230 17.24 -7.78 -16.52
C GLY A 230 17.21 -6.36 -15.96
N GLN A 231 16.05 -5.83 -15.55
CA GLN A 231 15.98 -4.51 -14.92
C GLN A 231 16.69 -4.49 -13.57
N THR A 232 17.51 -3.47 -13.36
CA THR A 232 18.22 -3.25 -12.08
C THR A 232 17.21 -2.94 -10.98
N ILE A 233 17.43 -3.54 -9.80
CA ILE A 233 16.64 -3.32 -8.59
C ILE A 233 17.46 -2.58 -7.54
N GLN A 234 16.83 -1.65 -6.83
CA GLN A 234 17.44 -0.96 -5.69
C GLN A 234 17.32 -1.80 -4.42
N SER A 235 18.36 -1.74 -3.57
CA SER A 235 18.21 -2.12 -2.17
C SER A 235 17.28 -1.14 -1.45
N VAL A 236 16.79 -1.54 -0.27
CA VAL A 236 15.92 -0.70 0.55
C VAL A 236 16.66 0.55 1.01
N GLU A 237 17.94 0.43 1.33
CA GLU A 237 18.82 1.51 1.78
C GLU A 237 19.09 2.50 0.64
N GLN A 238 19.44 2.00 -0.55
CA GLN A 238 19.65 2.84 -1.73
C GLN A 238 18.40 3.66 -2.08
N PHE A 239 17.22 3.04 -1.93
CA PHE A 239 15.95 3.73 -2.15
C PHE A 239 15.65 4.76 -1.06
N ALA A 240 15.88 4.44 0.22
CA ALA A 240 15.72 5.40 1.31
C ALA A 240 16.63 6.63 1.13
N ASP A 241 17.87 6.43 0.66
CA ASP A 241 18.79 7.53 0.36
C ASP A 241 18.29 8.40 -0.81
N LEU A 242 17.71 7.78 -1.84
CA LEU A 242 17.05 8.51 -2.93
C LEU A 242 15.90 9.38 -2.39
N VAL A 243 15.04 8.83 -1.53
CA VAL A 243 13.91 9.56 -0.92
C VAL A 243 14.43 10.78 -0.13
N ARG A 244 15.47 10.62 0.70
CA ARG A 244 16.09 11.73 1.44
C ARG A 244 16.71 12.78 0.50
N LYS A 245 17.35 12.34 -0.58
CA LYS A 245 17.91 13.23 -1.60
C LYS A 245 16.81 14.05 -2.26
N VAL A 246 15.69 13.44 -2.64
CA VAL A 246 14.53 14.15 -3.19
C VAL A 246 14.00 15.16 -2.19
N LYS A 247 13.82 14.79 -0.93
CA LYS A 247 13.38 15.75 0.10
C LYS A 247 14.33 16.95 0.24
N SER A 248 15.64 16.76 0.05
CA SER A 248 16.62 17.86 0.18
C SER A 248 16.53 18.93 -0.92
N ILE A 249 15.85 18.64 -2.04
CA ILE A 249 15.78 19.55 -3.21
C ILE A 249 14.41 20.19 -3.41
N THR A 250 13.44 19.95 -2.52
CA THR A 250 12.06 20.43 -2.68
C THR A 250 11.40 20.74 -1.34
N SER A 251 10.42 21.64 -1.35
CA SER A 251 9.57 21.93 -0.19
C SER A 251 8.38 20.98 -0.07
N LEU A 252 8.06 20.22 -1.13
CA LEU A 252 6.99 19.23 -1.14
C LEU A 252 7.10 18.26 0.04
N ARG A 253 5.96 17.76 0.49
CA ARG A 253 5.91 16.59 1.37
C ARG A 253 6.44 15.38 0.59
N VAL A 254 7.43 14.67 1.14
CA VAL A 254 8.04 13.50 0.44
C VAL A 254 7.97 12.27 1.33
N SER A 255 7.46 11.16 0.81
CA SER A 255 7.56 9.84 1.44
C SER A 255 8.00 8.77 0.45
N GLY A 256 8.49 7.65 0.98
CA GLY A 256 8.91 6.47 0.24
C GLY A 256 8.21 5.21 0.75
N THR A 257 7.81 4.34 -0.18
CA THR A 257 7.28 3.00 0.13
C THR A 257 8.19 1.92 -0.46
N PRO A 258 8.53 0.84 0.29
CA PRO A 258 7.98 0.45 1.60
C PRO A 258 8.64 1.11 2.82
N LEU A 259 9.67 1.94 2.64
CA LEU A 259 10.41 2.55 3.74
C LEU A 259 10.86 3.97 3.39
N CYS A 260 10.95 4.81 4.43
CA CYS A 260 11.52 6.15 4.48
C CYS A 260 10.50 7.27 4.29
N ASP A 261 10.16 7.90 5.40
CA ASP A 261 9.56 9.21 5.47
C ASP A 261 10.55 10.15 6.19
N PRO A 262 11.24 11.05 5.47
CA PRO A 262 12.22 11.93 6.08
C PRO A 262 11.66 12.90 7.14
N GLU A 263 10.36 13.23 7.07
CA GLU A 263 9.73 14.21 7.96
C GLU A 263 9.18 13.56 9.21
N LEU A 264 8.42 12.46 9.05
CA LEU A 264 7.81 11.77 10.19
C LEU A 264 8.69 10.67 10.77
N GLN A 265 9.78 10.30 10.08
CA GLN A 265 10.61 9.13 10.41
C GLN A 265 9.82 7.81 10.43
N SER A 266 8.68 7.77 9.72
CA SER A 266 7.90 6.58 9.46
C SER A 266 8.54 5.76 8.33
N PRO A 267 8.28 4.45 8.24
CA PRO A 267 7.78 3.56 9.27
C PRO A 267 8.70 3.44 10.49
N PHE A 268 8.12 3.07 11.64
CA PHE A 268 8.77 2.79 12.92
C PHE A 268 9.45 3.99 13.59
N MET A 269 8.77 5.14 13.59
CA MET A 269 9.22 6.35 14.30
C MET A 269 9.52 6.06 15.78
N LEU A 270 8.69 5.23 16.41
CA LEU A 270 8.78 4.82 17.80
C LEU A 270 10.13 4.20 18.16
N ALA A 271 10.84 3.60 17.19
CA ALA A 271 12.18 3.06 17.39
C ALA A 271 13.22 4.13 17.79
N ASN A 272 12.90 5.41 17.60
CA ASN A 272 13.74 6.57 17.93
C ASN A 272 13.17 7.43 19.06
N GLU A 273 12.07 7.02 19.70
CA GLU A 273 11.36 7.78 20.74
C GLU A 273 11.46 7.07 22.11
N PRO A 274 12.58 7.20 22.83
CA PRO A 274 12.84 6.42 24.06
C PRO A 274 11.81 6.68 25.16
N GLU A 275 11.38 7.92 25.35
CA GLU A 275 10.36 8.29 26.36
C GLU A 275 9.02 7.62 26.08
N MET A 276 8.62 7.57 24.80
CA MET A 276 7.37 6.94 24.39
C MET A 276 7.43 5.42 24.53
N LEU A 277 8.58 4.81 24.24
CA LEU A 277 8.80 3.38 24.45
C LEU A 277 8.60 2.98 25.92
N GLU A 278 8.94 3.83 26.88
CA GLU A 278 8.75 3.52 28.31
C GLU A 278 7.29 3.32 28.70
N THR A 279 6.36 3.92 27.96
CA THR A 279 4.91 3.78 28.17
C THR A 279 4.37 2.41 27.74
N LEU A 280 5.12 1.64 26.95
CA LEU A 280 4.74 0.30 26.55
C LEU A 280 4.89 -0.71 27.70
N PRO A 281 4.05 -1.75 27.77
CA PRO A 281 4.24 -2.83 28.73
C PRO A 281 5.60 -3.51 28.59
N THR A 282 6.14 -4.03 29.69
CA THR A 282 7.35 -4.86 29.69
C THR A 282 7.03 -6.25 29.17
N ILE A 283 7.94 -6.82 28.39
CA ILE A 283 7.84 -8.21 27.93
C ILE A 283 8.33 -9.13 29.05
N ARG A 284 7.53 -10.15 29.37
CA ARG A 284 7.75 -11.08 30.50
C ARG A 284 7.80 -12.54 30.07
N LYS A 285 7.48 -12.82 28.81
CA LYS A 285 7.36 -14.17 28.25
C LYS A 285 8.00 -14.23 26.86
N ASN A 286 8.21 -15.45 26.36
CA ASN A 286 8.85 -15.69 25.08
C ASN A 286 7.85 -16.17 24.02
N ALA A 287 7.81 -15.48 22.88
CA ALA A 287 7.09 -15.89 21.66
C ALA A 287 7.84 -15.40 20.41
N GLY A 288 7.91 -16.25 19.38
CA GLY A 288 8.59 -15.90 18.13
C GLY A 288 7.73 -14.99 17.26
N ILE A 289 8.27 -13.88 16.78
CA ILE A 289 7.57 -12.89 15.96
C ILE A 289 8.04 -13.02 14.51
N ILE A 290 7.19 -13.58 13.66
CA ILE A 290 7.49 -13.70 12.24
C ILE A 290 7.24 -12.36 11.55
N THR A 291 8.20 -11.87 10.79
CA THR A 291 8.09 -10.59 10.07
C THR A 291 8.95 -10.55 8.81
N GLY A 292 8.70 -9.55 7.97
CA GLY A 292 9.50 -9.30 6.77
C GLY A 292 10.88 -8.71 7.08
N SER A 293 11.80 -8.82 6.13
CA SER A 293 13.19 -8.38 6.31
C SER A 293 13.33 -6.87 6.54
N ILE A 294 12.39 -6.04 6.03
CA ILE A 294 12.41 -4.58 6.23
C ILE A 294 12.03 -4.19 7.65
N ALA A 295 10.91 -4.74 8.16
CA ALA A 295 10.38 -4.38 9.47
C ALA A 295 11.17 -5.02 10.63
N GLY A 296 11.81 -6.17 10.39
CA GLY A 296 12.47 -6.95 11.42
C GLY A 296 13.47 -6.20 12.31
N PRO A 297 14.41 -5.41 11.76
CA PRO A 297 15.38 -4.67 12.58
C PRO A 297 14.71 -3.64 13.50
N PHE A 298 13.64 -2.97 13.04
CA PHE A 298 12.90 -1.99 13.83
C PHE A 298 12.09 -2.64 14.94
N ILE A 299 11.35 -3.71 14.62
CA ILE A 299 10.59 -4.48 15.60
C ILE A 299 11.55 -5.04 16.67
N SER A 300 12.70 -5.57 16.24
CA SER A 300 13.72 -6.09 17.17
C SER A 300 14.22 -5.01 18.13
N LYS A 301 14.59 -3.83 17.60
CA LYS A 301 15.03 -2.68 18.41
C LYS A 301 13.97 -2.26 19.43
N ILE A 302 12.70 -2.18 19.03
CA ILE A 302 11.59 -1.77 19.91
C ILE A 302 11.34 -2.81 21.01
N LEU A 303 11.26 -4.10 20.66
CA LEU A 303 10.99 -5.16 21.63
C LEU A 303 12.16 -5.35 22.62
N GLN A 304 13.42 -5.22 22.16
CA GLN A 304 14.60 -5.26 23.05
C GLN A 304 14.56 -4.17 24.12
N LYS A 305 14.12 -2.96 23.77
CA LYS A 305 13.92 -1.87 24.74
C LYS A 305 12.87 -2.17 25.80
N ARG A 306 11.99 -3.14 25.57
CA ARG A 306 10.98 -3.61 26.52
C ARG A 306 11.30 -4.97 27.16
N GLY A 307 12.54 -5.45 27.03
CA GLY A 307 13.02 -6.69 27.64
C GLY A 307 12.83 -7.95 26.79
N GLY A 308 12.42 -7.82 25.52
CA GLY A 308 12.29 -8.94 24.59
C GLY A 308 13.62 -9.25 23.89
N GLU A 309 14.22 -10.39 24.20
CA GLU A 309 15.46 -10.83 23.57
C GLU A 309 15.20 -11.92 22.52
N ASN A 310 15.82 -11.79 21.34
CA ASN A 310 15.79 -12.81 20.27
C ASN A 310 14.38 -13.29 19.84
N LEU A 311 13.37 -12.43 19.98
CA LEU A 311 11.98 -12.78 19.63
C LEU A 311 11.72 -12.73 18.12
N VAL A 312 12.43 -11.91 17.36
CA VAL A 312 12.10 -11.63 15.95
C VAL A 312 12.70 -12.69 15.02
N ILE A 313 11.85 -13.27 14.15
CA ILE A 313 12.18 -14.27 13.15
C ILE A 313 11.89 -13.67 11.77
N GLN A 314 12.94 -13.33 11.04
CA GLN A 314 12.82 -12.70 9.73
C GLN A 314 12.71 -13.74 8.62
N VAL A 315 11.74 -13.57 7.72
CA VAL A 315 11.70 -14.27 6.43
C VAL A 315 12.40 -13.45 5.36
N LYS A 316 12.65 -14.07 4.19
CA LYS A 316 13.26 -13.38 3.04
C LYS A 316 12.35 -12.34 2.39
N LYS A 317 11.03 -12.50 2.54
CA LYS A 317 10.03 -11.51 2.08
C LYS A 317 10.32 -10.17 2.75
N GLU A 318 10.35 -9.10 1.97
CA GLU A 318 10.63 -7.76 2.48
C GLU A 318 9.43 -7.18 3.24
N ILE A 319 8.23 -7.29 2.67
CA ILE A 319 6.98 -6.71 3.20
C ILE A 319 6.22 -7.79 3.98
N ALA A 320 6.02 -7.56 5.28
CA ALA A 320 5.41 -8.52 6.21
C ALA A 320 3.96 -8.91 5.84
N ASP A 321 3.20 -7.96 5.32
CA ASP A 321 1.80 -8.17 4.91
C ASP A 321 1.70 -9.09 3.67
N LEU A 322 2.78 -9.21 2.88
CA LEU A 322 2.86 -10.04 1.68
C LEU A 322 3.51 -11.41 1.94
N ILE A 323 3.71 -11.77 3.22
CA ILE A 323 4.17 -13.11 3.60
C ILE A 323 3.10 -14.13 3.25
N THR A 324 3.50 -15.19 2.54
CA THR A 324 2.67 -16.34 2.22
C THR A 324 3.16 -17.59 2.96
N ILE A 325 2.44 -18.70 2.82
CA ILE A 325 2.90 -19.99 3.38
C ILE A 325 4.27 -20.42 2.82
N ASP A 326 4.61 -20.07 1.58
CA ASP A 326 5.88 -20.47 0.99
C ASP A 326 7.07 -19.76 1.64
N ASP A 327 6.87 -18.54 2.14
CA ASP A 327 7.88 -17.83 2.92
C ASP A 327 8.14 -18.53 4.27
N LEU A 328 7.09 -19.10 4.87
CA LEU A 328 7.19 -19.83 6.14
C LEU A 328 7.89 -21.18 5.97
N LYS A 329 7.69 -21.87 4.84
CA LYS A 329 8.38 -23.14 4.52
C LYS A 329 9.91 -22.98 4.44
N GLY A 330 10.39 -21.76 4.23
CA GLY A 330 11.82 -21.45 4.19
C GLY A 330 12.47 -21.35 5.57
N LEU A 331 11.70 -21.38 6.66
CA LEU A 331 12.22 -21.36 8.02
C LEU A 331 12.67 -22.76 8.46
N SER A 332 13.77 -22.83 9.20
CA SER A 332 14.29 -24.08 9.78
C SER A 332 13.59 -24.39 11.10
N ASP A 333 13.07 -25.61 11.25
CA ASP A 333 12.24 -26.02 12.40
C ASP A 333 13.03 -26.12 13.73
N SER A 334 14.35 -26.24 13.67
CA SER A 334 15.18 -26.70 14.79
C SER A 334 15.36 -25.72 15.95
N ASN A 335 14.83 -24.49 15.89
CA ASN A 335 14.96 -23.51 16.98
C ASN A 335 13.79 -22.51 17.09
N LEU A 336 12.60 -22.87 16.60
CA LEU A 336 11.41 -22.01 16.70
C LEU A 336 10.73 -22.19 18.07
N PRO A 337 10.35 -21.10 18.77
CA PRO A 337 9.56 -21.16 20.00
C PRO A 337 8.23 -21.90 19.83
N ASP A 338 7.64 -22.33 20.95
CA ASP A 338 6.35 -23.03 20.96
C ASP A 338 5.20 -22.16 20.44
N THR A 339 5.27 -20.85 20.69
CA THR A 339 4.29 -19.87 20.21
C THR A 339 4.94 -18.98 19.16
N LEU A 340 4.31 -18.90 17.99
CA LEU A 340 4.70 -18.00 16.90
C LEU A 340 3.57 -17.01 16.61
N ILE A 341 3.92 -15.73 16.50
CA ILE A 341 3.02 -14.64 16.11
C ILE A 341 3.35 -14.26 14.67
N ILE A 342 2.37 -14.41 13.76
CA ILE A 342 2.47 -13.99 12.36
C ILE A 342 1.87 -12.60 12.14
N PRO A 343 2.26 -11.84 11.10
CA PRO A 343 1.67 -10.53 10.83
C PRO A 343 0.16 -10.62 10.63
N GLY A 344 -0.58 -9.64 11.14
CA GLY A 344 -2.04 -9.63 11.11
C GLY A 344 -2.61 -9.79 9.70
N ARG A 345 -2.00 -9.09 8.74
CA ARG A 345 -2.44 -9.04 7.35
C ARG A 345 -1.76 -10.03 6.41
N SER A 346 -0.84 -10.86 6.92
CA SER A 346 -0.15 -11.86 6.11
C SER A 346 -1.12 -12.80 5.37
N PHE A 347 -0.72 -13.22 4.19
CA PHE A 347 -1.42 -14.18 3.32
C PHE A 347 -1.16 -15.63 3.74
N VAL A 348 -1.41 -15.91 5.02
CA VAL A 348 -1.22 -17.20 5.66
C VAL A 348 -2.50 -17.64 6.34
N HIS A 349 -2.94 -18.87 6.05
CA HIS A 349 -3.98 -19.53 6.81
C HIS A 349 -3.38 -20.11 8.11
N ILE A 350 -4.00 -19.82 9.26
CA ILE A 350 -3.44 -20.20 10.58
C ILE A 350 -3.22 -21.71 10.67
N ARG A 351 -4.20 -22.52 10.25
CA ARG A 351 -4.11 -23.97 10.32
C ARG A 351 -2.99 -24.52 9.44
N GLU A 352 -2.79 -23.92 8.26
CA GLU A 352 -1.71 -24.32 7.36
C GLU A 352 -0.33 -24.03 7.99
N ALA A 353 -0.19 -22.92 8.73
CA ALA A 353 1.00 -22.62 9.50
C ALA A 353 1.18 -23.56 10.71
N GLU A 354 0.10 -23.88 11.42
CA GLU A 354 0.13 -24.85 12.53
C GLU A 354 0.57 -26.23 12.05
N GLU A 355 0.03 -26.72 10.92
CA GLU A 355 0.40 -27.99 10.29
C GLU A 355 1.83 -27.98 9.74
N LEU A 356 2.32 -26.82 9.28
CA LEU A 356 3.70 -26.64 8.84
C LEU A 356 4.67 -26.74 10.02
N PHE A 357 4.41 -26.01 11.10
CA PHE A 357 5.34 -25.87 12.21
C PHE A 357 5.18 -26.94 13.31
N SER A 358 4.04 -27.62 13.37
CA SER A 358 3.80 -28.70 14.37
C SER A 358 4.27 -30.09 13.90
N ARG A 359 5.24 -30.13 12.98
CA ARG A 359 5.82 -31.38 12.47
C ARG A 359 6.74 -32.01 13.51
N GLU A 360 7.00 -33.31 13.35
CA GLU A 360 7.95 -34.06 14.18
C GLU A 360 7.59 -34.17 15.67
N GLY A 361 6.29 -34.04 16.01
CA GLY A 361 5.78 -34.30 17.36
C GLY A 361 5.85 -33.11 18.32
N VAL A 362 6.31 -31.95 17.86
CA VAL A 362 6.24 -30.68 18.60
C VAL A 362 4.95 -29.97 18.22
N ILE A 363 4.10 -29.62 19.19
CA ILE A 363 2.90 -28.82 18.92
C ILE A 363 3.27 -27.35 19.04
N ARG A 364 3.01 -26.57 17.99
CA ARG A 364 3.23 -25.11 18.00
C ARG A 364 1.92 -24.36 17.86
N THR A 365 1.79 -23.29 18.64
CA THR A 365 0.62 -22.40 18.63
C THR A 365 0.91 -21.23 17.70
N ILE A 366 0.03 -21.01 16.71
CA ILE A 366 0.15 -19.89 15.79
C ILE A 366 -0.89 -18.83 16.12
N ILE A 367 -0.43 -17.64 16.47
CA ILE A 367 -1.28 -16.49 16.80
C ILE A 367 -1.12 -15.43 15.72
N ARG A 368 -2.24 -14.75 15.41
CA ARG A 368 -2.22 -13.61 14.51
C ARG A 368 -1.93 -12.34 15.29
N GLY A 369 -0.90 -11.61 14.87
CA GLY A 369 -0.51 -10.34 15.44
C GLY A 369 -1.43 -9.18 15.04
N PRO A 370 -1.10 -7.95 15.45
CA PRO A 370 -1.82 -6.75 15.04
C PRO A 370 -1.83 -6.58 13.52
N ASP A 371 -2.87 -5.91 13.02
CA ASP A 371 -3.02 -5.60 11.59
C ASP A 371 -1.93 -4.65 11.07
N MET A 372 -1.55 -3.67 11.87
CA MET A 372 -0.52 -2.69 11.55
C MET A 372 0.33 -2.46 12.79
N LEU A 373 1.65 -2.32 12.60
CA LEU A 373 2.57 -1.88 13.64
C LEU A 373 3.09 -0.46 13.39
N THR A 374 2.81 0.10 12.21
CA THR A 374 3.30 1.39 11.73
C THR A 374 2.55 1.78 10.45
N ALA A 375 2.70 3.05 10.02
CA ALA A 375 2.18 3.59 8.78
C ALA A 375 3.29 3.59 7.71
N ASP A 376 3.01 3.02 6.54
CA ASP A 376 3.92 3.10 5.39
C ASP A 376 3.91 4.49 4.74
N GLY A 377 4.72 4.68 3.69
CA GLY A 377 4.82 5.97 3.00
C GLY A 377 3.51 6.45 2.37
N GLU A 378 2.62 5.54 1.98
CA GLU A 378 1.30 5.86 1.43
C GLU A 378 0.36 6.33 2.53
N THR A 379 0.30 5.59 3.64
CA THR A 379 -0.57 5.91 4.77
C THR A 379 -0.11 7.17 5.52
N SER A 380 1.19 7.31 5.76
CA SER A 380 1.77 8.42 6.52
C SER A 380 1.78 9.76 5.79
N MET A 381 1.49 9.79 4.48
CA MET A 381 1.45 11.01 3.69
C MET A 381 0.41 12.01 4.23
N GLY A 382 -0.76 11.51 4.62
CA GLY A 382 -1.87 12.31 5.16
C GLY A 382 -1.91 12.37 6.69
N MET A 383 -0.90 11.86 7.40
CA MET A 383 -0.90 11.78 8.86
C MET A 383 0.02 12.83 9.48
N THR A 384 -0.35 13.27 10.67
CA THR A 384 0.51 14.02 11.59
C THR A 384 1.47 13.08 12.32
N ARG A 385 2.52 13.65 12.91
CA ARG A 385 3.46 12.90 13.76
C ARG A 385 2.75 12.18 14.91
N ASP A 386 1.80 12.85 15.57
CA ASP A 386 1.10 12.29 16.72
C ASP A 386 0.17 11.13 16.32
N GLU A 387 -0.47 11.20 15.15
CA GLU A 387 -1.27 10.10 14.62
C GLU A 387 -0.42 8.87 14.30
N VAL A 388 0.75 9.05 13.66
CA VAL A 388 1.67 7.93 13.37
C VAL A 388 2.18 7.32 14.67
N LEU A 389 2.61 8.15 15.62
CA LEU A 389 3.11 7.69 16.91
C LEU A 389 2.05 6.95 17.72
N THR A 390 0.80 7.43 17.72
CA THR A 390 -0.33 6.77 18.38
C THR A 390 -0.59 5.40 17.75
N LEU A 391 -0.63 5.31 16.42
CA LEU A 391 -0.80 4.06 15.68
C LEU A 391 0.30 3.05 16.06
N GLU A 392 1.56 3.48 16.08
CA GLU A 392 2.69 2.61 16.45
C GLU A 392 2.59 2.14 17.90
N LEU A 393 2.29 3.05 18.84
CA LEU A 393 2.13 2.71 20.25
C LEU A 393 1.02 1.67 20.47
N ASP A 394 -0.13 1.83 19.82
CA ASP A 394 -1.25 0.89 19.95
C ASP A 394 -0.94 -0.46 19.31
N GLY A 395 -0.28 -0.46 18.14
CA GLY A 395 0.20 -1.66 17.47
C GLY A 395 1.19 -2.44 18.33
N PHE A 396 2.23 -1.79 18.84
CA PHE A 396 3.24 -2.43 19.68
C PHE A 396 2.72 -2.83 21.06
N ARG A 397 1.82 -2.05 21.68
CA ARG A 397 1.14 -2.45 22.92
C ARG A 397 0.35 -3.73 22.71
N SER A 398 -0.40 -3.82 21.61
CA SER A 398 -1.15 -5.02 21.25
C SER A 398 -0.23 -6.22 21.02
N LEU A 399 0.87 -6.04 20.28
CA LEU A 399 1.87 -7.10 20.05
C LEU A 399 2.50 -7.60 21.36
N ILE A 400 2.93 -6.71 22.25
CA ILE A 400 3.53 -7.08 23.53
C ILE A 400 2.52 -7.79 24.44
N ASN A 401 1.26 -7.36 24.44
CA ASN A 401 0.22 -8.04 25.18
C ASN A 401 0.00 -9.46 24.65
N LEU A 402 0.03 -9.68 23.33
CA LEU A 402 -0.04 -11.02 22.75
C LEU A 402 1.15 -11.90 23.17
N ILE A 403 2.37 -11.35 23.16
CA ILE A 403 3.58 -12.05 23.66
C ILE A 403 3.38 -12.46 25.12
N ASN A 404 2.95 -11.54 25.98
CA ASN A 404 2.79 -11.81 27.41
C ASN A 404 1.62 -12.76 27.71
N GLN A 405 0.59 -12.78 26.86
CA GLN A 405 -0.55 -13.66 27.01
C GLN A 405 -0.20 -15.09 26.59
N TRP A 406 0.37 -15.25 25.40
CA TRP A 406 0.53 -16.55 24.72
C TRP A 406 1.94 -17.12 24.73
N GLY A 407 2.94 -16.30 25.08
CA GLY A 407 4.29 -16.79 25.29
C GLY A 407 4.40 -17.72 26.50
N ASN A 408 5.51 -18.46 26.53
CA ASN A 408 5.91 -19.31 27.65
C ASN A 408 6.94 -18.62 28.55
#